data_AF-A0A2T2V2I7-F1
#
_entry.id   AF-A0A2T2V2I7-F1
#
_cell.length_a   1.000
_cell.length_b   1.000
_cell.length_c   1.000
_cell.angle_alpha   90.00
_cell.angle_beta   90.00
_cell.angle_gamma   90.00
#
_symmetry.space_group_name_H-M   'P 1'
#
loop_
_entity.id
_entity.type
_entity.pdbx_description
1 polymer ?
#
loop_
_entity_poly.entity_id
_entity_poly.type
_entity_poly.pdbx_seq_one_letter_code
_entity_poly.pdbx_strand_id
1 'polypeptide(L)'
;MFERLLAKIAQALDAADLPYMVIGGQAVLLYGEARLTEDVDVTLGADPSALSVVLERVEAIDLAPLVEDPDAFTRDTMVLPCADADTETRVDFVFSFSPYERRAIERARPVEMAGADVRFAAPEDVVIHKLVAGRPRDHEDVKGILAQNPDLDEAYLRRWLDDFSDALGQPLTDRFDDLRAQT
;
A
#
# COMPACT_ATOMS: atom_id res chain seq x y z
N MET A 1 1.95 -18.22 -4.32
CA MET A 1 2.33 -17.39 -5.49
C MET A 1 2.72 -16.01 -5.00
N PHE A 2 1.77 -15.22 -4.47
CA PHE A 2 2.01 -13.90 -3.91
C PHE A 2 3.13 -13.82 -2.86
N GLU A 3 3.19 -14.73 -1.89
CA GLU A 3 4.26 -14.70 -0.87
C GLU A 3 5.68 -14.69 -1.46
N ARG A 4 5.93 -15.46 -2.54
CA ARG A 4 7.24 -15.49 -3.19
C ARG A 4 7.52 -14.20 -3.97
N LEU A 5 6.51 -13.67 -4.65
CA LEU A 5 6.61 -12.39 -5.37
C LEU A 5 6.87 -11.23 -4.39
N LEU A 6 6.10 -11.18 -3.30
CA LEU A 6 6.27 -10.19 -2.23
C LEU A 6 7.65 -10.28 -1.58
N ALA A 7 8.16 -11.50 -1.35
CA ALA A 7 9.52 -11.70 -0.85
C ALA A 7 10.60 -11.23 -1.83
N LYS A 8 10.44 -11.51 -3.15
CA LYS A 8 11.35 -11.00 -4.19
C LYS A 8 11.36 -9.47 -4.21
N ILE A 9 10.19 -8.84 -4.19
CA ILE A 9 10.03 -7.38 -4.17
C ILE A 9 10.70 -6.80 -2.93
N ALA A 10 10.41 -7.36 -1.75
CA ALA A 10 10.99 -6.92 -0.49
C ALA A 10 12.53 -6.93 -0.52
N GLN A 11 13.12 -8.06 -0.92
CA GLN A 11 14.58 -8.20 -1.02
C GLN A 11 15.19 -7.21 -2.03
N ALA A 12 14.53 -6.97 -3.17
CA ALA A 12 15.02 -6.04 -4.18
C ALA A 12 14.99 -4.58 -3.71
N LEU A 13 13.93 -4.18 -3.01
CA LEU A 13 13.79 -2.83 -2.45
C LEU A 13 14.72 -2.61 -1.26
N ASP A 14 14.83 -3.59 -0.35
CA ASP A 14 15.74 -3.54 0.80
C ASP A 14 17.21 -3.47 0.36
N ALA A 15 17.60 -4.23 -0.67
CA ALA A 15 18.97 -4.18 -1.22
C ALA A 15 19.32 -2.84 -1.88
N ALA A 16 18.32 -2.01 -2.18
CA ALA A 16 18.47 -0.68 -2.73
C ALA A 16 18.28 0.43 -1.68
N ASP A 17 18.10 0.08 -0.41
CA ASP A 17 17.74 0.99 0.68
C ASP A 17 16.49 1.85 0.35
N LEU A 18 15.53 1.30 -0.41
CA LEU A 18 14.29 1.97 -0.78
C LEU A 18 13.22 1.71 0.28
N PRO A 19 12.83 2.71 1.10
CA PRO A 19 11.75 2.54 2.06
C PRO A 19 10.45 2.25 1.33
N TYR A 20 9.68 1.29 1.81
CA TYR A 20 8.42 0.93 1.17
C TYR A 20 7.43 0.34 2.16
N MET A 21 6.19 0.22 1.72
CA MET A 21 5.20 -0.65 2.35
C MET A 21 4.25 -1.25 1.32
N VAL A 22 3.88 -2.50 1.53
CA VAL A 22 2.80 -3.17 0.80
C VAL A 22 1.47 -2.68 1.35
N ILE A 23 0.60 -2.24 0.47
CA ILE A 23 -0.71 -1.66 0.80
C ILE A 23 -1.83 -2.49 0.15
N GLY A 24 -3.00 -1.89 -0.04
CA GLY A 24 -4.03 -2.43 -0.92
C GLY A 24 -4.64 -3.74 -0.43
N GLY A 25 -5.06 -4.60 -1.36
CA GLY A 25 -5.73 -5.85 -1.03
C GLY A 25 -4.84 -6.84 -0.26
N GLN A 26 -3.54 -6.88 -0.56
CA GLN A 26 -2.59 -7.74 0.14
C GLN A 26 -2.47 -7.39 1.63
N ALA A 27 -2.45 -6.10 1.98
CA ALA A 27 -2.43 -5.67 3.37
C ALA A 27 -3.75 -5.95 4.11
N VAL A 28 -4.90 -5.90 3.43
CA VAL A 28 -6.21 -6.25 4.02
C VAL A 28 -6.23 -7.71 4.50
N LEU A 29 -5.58 -8.62 3.76
CA LEU A 29 -5.54 -10.05 4.13
C LEU A 29 -4.88 -10.33 5.48
N LEU A 30 -4.06 -9.41 6.00
CA LEU A 30 -3.41 -9.56 7.29
C LEU A 30 -4.28 -9.15 8.47
N TYR A 31 -5.25 -8.25 8.24
CA TYR A 31 -5.95 -7.56 9.32
C TYR A 31 -7.47 -7.68 9.25
N GLY A 32 -8.04 -8.03 8.10
CA GLY A 32 -9.47 -8.05 7.86
C GLY A 32 -9.97 -9.39 7.34
N GLU A 33 -11.10 -9.37 6.65
CA GLU A 33 -11.66 -10.60 6.06
C GLU A 33 -10.90 -10.99 4.79
N ALA A 34 -10.61 -12.29 4.68
CA ALA A 34 -9.96 -12.84 3.51
C ALA A 34 -10.82 -12.60 2.26
N ARG A 35 -10.22 -12.04 1.21
CA ARG A 35 -10.89 -11.76 -0.06
C ARG A 35 -9.98 -12.00 -1.25
N LEU A 36 -10.58 -12.21 -2.43
CA LEU A 36 -9.78 -12.29 -3.65
C LEU A 36 -9.12 -10.93 -3.97
N THR A 37 -7.82 -10.97 -4.21
CA THR A 37 -6.99 -9.86 -4.67
C THR A 37 -6.06 -10.40 -5.74
N GLU A 38 -5.87 -9.65 -6.82
CA GLU A 38 -5.19 -10.13 -8.03
C GLU A 38 -3.87 -9.41 -8.28
N ASP A 39 -3.67 -8.30 -7.58
CA ASP A 39 -2.57 -7.36 -7.70
C ASP A 39 -1.79 -7.21 -6.38
N VAL A 40 -0.64 -6.57 -6.50
CA VAL A 40 0.20 -6.12 -5.40
C VAL A 40 0.38 -4.62 -5.52
N ASP A 41 0.03 -3.88 -4.49
CA ASP A 41 0.22 -2.44 -4.42
C ASP A 41 1.38 -2.13 -3.45
N VAL A 42 2.35 -1.33 -3.88
CA VAL A 42 3.51 -0.95 -3.07
C VAL A 42 3.69 0.56 -3.09
N THR A 43 3.62 1.20 -1.93
CA THR A 43 4.06 2.60 -1.82
C THR A 43 5.55 2.65 -1.54
N LEU A 44 6.28 3.41 -2.35
CA LEU A 44 7.69 3.71 -2.19
C LEU A 44 7.85 5.07 -1.53
N GLY A 45 8.70 5.14 -0.51
CA GLY A 45 9.15 6.36 0.16
C GLY A 45 10.19 7.13 -0.66
N ALA A 46 9.90 7.32 -1.94
CA ALA A 46 10.78 7.94 -2.92
C ALA A 46 9.97 8.79 -3.91
N ASP A 47 10.63 9.77 -4.52
CA ASP A 47 10.07 10.54 -5.63
C ASP A 47 10.52 9.96 -6.99
N PRO A 48 9.87 10.35 -8.11
CA PRO A 48 10.21 9.82 -9.44
C PRO A 48 11.65 10.05 -9.91
N SER A 49 12.48 10.83 -9.20
CA SER A 49 13.93 10.86 -9.47
C SER A 49 14.61 9.52 -9.19
N ALA A 50 14.04 8.67 -8.32
CA ALA A 50 14.52 7.31 -8.05
C ALA A 50 14.07 6.27 -9.09
N LEU A 51 13.28 6.66 -10.10
CA LEU A 51 12.68 5.73 -11.06
C LEU A 51 13.71 4.83 -11.76
N SER A 52 14.87 5.37 -12.13
CA SER A 52 15.92 4.57 -12.78
C SER A 52 16.40 3.42 -11.90
N VAL A 53 16.56 3.66 -10.59
CA VAL A 53 16.92 2.64 -9.60
C VAL A 53 15.79 1.64 -9.44
N VAL A 54 14.53 2.10 -9.36
CA VAL A 54 13.37 1.21 -9.25
C VAL A 54 13.26 0.30 -10.47
N LEU A 55 13.40 0.83 -11.69
CA LEU A 55 13.38 0.06 -12.93
C LEU A 55 14.46 -1.03 -12.93
N GLU A 56 15.69 -0.69 -12.55
CA GLU A 56 16.79 -1.67 -12.44
C GLU A 56 16.44 -2.80 -11.46
N ARG A 57 15.85 -2.46 -10.31
CA ARG A 57 15.51 -3.44 -9.26
C ARG A 57 14.35 -4.34 -9.63
N VAL A 58 13.30 -3.80 -10.26
CA VAL A 58 12.14 -4.59 -10.67
C VAL A 58 12.50 -5.50 -11.86
N GLU A 59 13.30 -5.01 -12.83
CA GLU A 59 13.80 -5.84 -13.93
C GLU A 59 14.65 -7.02 -13.42
N ALA A 60 15.50 -6.78 -12.40
CA ALA A 60 16.33 -7.81 -11.79
C ALA A 60 15.54 -8.94 -11.08
N ILE A 61 14.24 -8.75 -10.85
CA ILE A 61 13.36 -9.76 -10.26
C ILE A 61 12.24 -10.22 -11.21
N ASP A 62 12.45 -10.04 -12.52
CA ASP A 62 11.54 -10.45 -13.59
C ASP A 62 10.18 -9.70 -13.61
N LEU A 63 10.17 -8.46 -13.11
CA LEU A 63 9.05 -7.54 -13.27
C LEU A 63 9.30 -6.61 -14.46
N ALA A 64 8.33 -6.53 -15.36
CA ALA A 64 8.39 -5.66 -16.54
C ALA A 64 7.34 -4.54 -16.46
N PRO A 65 7.69 -3.28 -16.80
CA PRO A 65 6.71 -2.20 -16.92
C PRO A 65 5.59 -2.52 -17.93
N LEU A 66 4.37 -2.12 -17.60
CA LEU A 66 3.17 -2.33 -18.43
C LEU A 66 2.86 -1.16 -19.38
N VAL A 67 3.72 -0.14 -19.40
CA VAL A 67 3.53 1.10 -20.17
C VAL A 67 4.68 1.30 -21.16
N GLU A 68 4.38 1.92 -22.30
CA GLU A 68 5.37 2.13 -23.38
C GLU A 68 6.50 3.09 -22.98
N ASP A 69 6.17 4.14 -22.22
CA ASP A 69 7.12 5.12 -21.68
C ASP A 69 7.00 5.20 -20.15
N PRO A 70 7.75 4.37 -19.40
CA PRO A 70 7.70 4.37 -17.94
C PRO A 70 8.12 5.69 -17.29
N ASP A 71 9.03 6.45 -17.90
CA ASP A 71 9.49 7.72 -17.33
C ASP A 71 8.41 8.79 -17.41
N ALA A 72 7.84 9.00 -18.60
CA ALA A 72 6.73 9.93 -18.77
C ALA A 72 5.53 9.55 -17.90
N PHE A 73 5.12 8.27 -17.94
CA PHE A 73 3.95 7.80 -17.21
C PHE A 73 4.12 7.94 -15.68
N THR A 74 5.27 7.58 -15.14
CA THR A 74 5.53 7.68 -13.69
C THR A 74 5.58 9.14 -13.24
N ARG A 75 6.17 10.04 -14.03
CA ARG A 75 6.22 11.46 -13.68
C ARG A 75 4.86 12.13 -13.70
N ASP A 76 3.97 11.68 -14.58
CA ASP A 76 2.61 12.22 -14.70
C ASP A 76 1.65 11.65 -13.64
N THR A 77 1.79 10.37 -13.30
CA THR A 77 0.82 9.65 -12.46
C THR A 77 1.32 9.31 -11.06
N MET A 78 2.63 9.41 -10.83
CA MET A 78 3.33 8.91 -9.64
C MET A 78 3.26 7.37 -9.49
N VAL A 79 2.91 6.63 -10.54
CA VAL A 79 2.79 5.18 -10.50
C VAL A 79 3.63 4.53 -11.60
N LEU A 80 4.38 3.49 -11.24
CA LEU A 80 5.01 2.57 -12.18
C LEU A 80 4.26 1.22 -12.12
N PRO A 81 3.36 0.94 -13.08
CA PRO A 81 2.70 -0.35 -13.19
C PRO A 81 3.64 -1.37 -13.84
N CYS A 82 3.81 -2.52 -13.20
CA CYS A 82 4.60 -3.65 -13.68
C CYS A 82 3.77 -4.95 -13.66
N ALA A 83 4.28 -5.98 -14.33
CA ALA A 83 3.77 -7.35 -14.19
C ALA A 83 4.92 -8.35 -14.02
N ASP A 84 4.66 -9.37 -13.21
CA ASP A 84 5.55 -10.52 -13.05
C ASP A 84 5.51 -11.39 -14.30
N ALA A 85 6.68 -11.71 -14.85
CA ALA A 85 6.80 -12.45 -16.11
C ALA A 85 6.31 -13.91 -16.01
N ASP A 86 6.33 -14.52 -14.82
CA ASP A 86 5.91 -15.91 -14.63
C ASP A 86 4.40 -16.03 -14.39
N THR A 87 3.82 -15.09 -13.65
CA THR A 87 2.44 -15.19 -13.14
C THR A 87 1.48 -14.18 -13.74
N GLU A 88 1.98 -13.22 -14.51
CA GLU A 88 1.24 -12.06 -15.03
C GLU A 88 0.61 -11.21 -13.91
N THR A 89 1.06 -11.40 -12.66
CA THR A 89 0.55 -10.66 -11.51
C THR A 89 0.96 -9.20 -11.64
N ARG A 90 -0.04 -8.31 -11.63
CA ARG A 90 0.20 -6.88 -11.67
C ARG A 90 0.77 -6.38 -10.34
N VAL A 91 1.78 -5.53 -10.43
CA VAL A 91 2.39 -4.83 -9.30
C VAL A 91 2.42 -3.34 -9.60
N ASP A 92 1.72 -2.54 -8.80
CA ASP A 92 1.73 -1.08 -8.93
C ASP A 92 2.67 -0.48 -7.88
N PHE A 93 3.76 0.15 -8.33
CA PHE A 93 4.68 0.90 -7.47
C PHE A 93 4.28 2.37 -7.45
N VAL A 94 3.77 2.84 -6.31
CA VAL A 94 3.33 4.21 -6.10
C VAL A 94 4.47 5.01 -5.47
N PHE A 95 4.97 6.03 -6.16
CA PHE A 95 5.97 6.94 -5.65
C PHE A 95 5.29 7.98 -4.77
N SER A 96 5.66 8.03 -3.49
CA SER A 96 5.12 9.06 -2.61
C SER A 96 6.11 9.47 -1.53
N PHE A 97 6.12 10.77 -1.25
CA PHE A 97 7.00 11.36 -0.25
C PHE A 97 6.29 12.38 0.63
N SER A 98 4.97 12.21 0.78
CA SER A 98 4.13 13.06 1.64
C SER A 98 4.49 12.86 3.13
N PRO A 99 4.19 13.84 4.02
CA PRO A 99 4.41 13.68 5.45
C PRO A 99 3.67 12.48 6.05
N TYR A 100 2.46 12.18 5.55
CA TYR A 100 1.68 11.00 5.93
C TYR A 100 2.39 9.72 5.50
N GLU A 101 2.79 9.61 4.23
CA GLU A 101 3.37 8.38 3.67
C GLU A 101 4.71 8.05 4.31
N ARG A 102 5.54 9.06 4.59
CA ARG A 102 6.77 8.84 5.38
C ARG A 102 6.46 8.22 6.74
N ARG A 103 5.42 8.74 7.42
CA ARG A 103 5.03 8.22 8.73
C ARG A 103 4.43 6.81 8.65
N ALA A 104 3.63 6.53 7.63
CA ALA A 104 3.04 5.21 7.41
C ALA A 104 4.12 4.16 7.10
N ILE A 105 5.10 4.50 6.25
CA ILE A 105 6.25 3.64 5.93
C ILE A 105 7.12 3.38 7.17
N GLU A 106 7.40 4.39 7.99
CA GLU A 106 8.13 4.21 9.27
C GLU A 106 7.43 3.24 10.22
N ARG A 107 6.09 3.18 10.16
CA ARG A 107 5.25 2.32 10.99
C ARG A 107 4.96 0.95 10.35
N ALA A 108 5.44 0.72 9.13
CA ALA A 108 5.19 -0.52 8.41
C ALA A 108 5.67 -1.74 9.21
N ARG A 109 4.81 -2.76 9.29
CA ARG A 109 5.04 -3.95 10.08
C ARG A 109 5.75 -5.00 9.22
N PRO A 110 6.88 -5.58 9.68
CA PRO A 110 7.50 -6.69 8.99
C PRO A 110 6.66 -7.96 9.16
N VAL A 111 6.48 -8.70 8.07
CA VAL A 111 5.82 -10.01 8.05
C VAL A 111 6.71 -10.99 7.31
N GLU A 112 7.08 -12.09 7.96
CA GLU A 112 7.88 -13.13 7.32
C GLU A 112 7.08 -13.81 6.20
N MET A 113 7.58 -13.74 4.97
CA MET A 113 7.02 -14.43 3.81
C MET A 113 8.15 -15.03 2.99
N ALA A 114 8.06 -16.35 2.72
CA ALA A 114 9.06 -17.07 1.91
C ALA A 114 10.52 -16.79 2.31
N GLY A 115 10.79 -16.60 3.61
CA GLY A 115 12.13 -16.35 4.16
C GLY A 115 12.64 -14.91 4.05
N ALA A 116 11.77 -13.94 3.74
CA ALA A 116 12.08 -12.51 3.76
C ALA A 116 11.08 -11.74 4.64
N ASP A 117 11.53 -10.66 5.28
CA ASP A 117 10.65 -9.74 6.01
C ASP A 117 10.03 -8.74 5.04
N VAL A 118 8.74 -8.90 4.74
CA VAL A 118 8.01 -7.99 3.86
C VAL A 118 7.38 -6.88 4.70
N ARG A 119 7.61 -5.61 4.35
CA ARG A 119 7.00 -4.46 5.03
C ARG A 119 5.57 -4.25 4.55
N PHE A 120 4.59 -4.43 5.45
CA PHE A 120 3.18 -4.13 5.19
C PHE A 120 2.75 -2.87 5.93
N ALA A 121 1.82 -2.11 5.35
CA ALA A 121 1.16 -1.02 6.06
C ALA A 121 0.60 -1.50 7.40
N ALA A 122 0.65 -0.65 8.42
CA ALA A 122 -0.03 -0.94 9.69
C ALA A 122 -1.56 -0.93 9.46
N PRO A 123 -2.35 -1.65 10.27
CA PRO A 123 -3.79 -1.73 10.06
C PRO A 123 -4.47 -0.37 10.10
N GLU A 124 -3.96 0.59 10.88
CA GLU A 124 -4.45 1.97 10.87
C GLU A 124 -4.28 2.64 9.50
N ASP A 125 -3.10 2.49 8.89
CA ASP A 125 -2.80 3.09 7.58
C ASP A 125 -3.60 2.41 6.46
N VAL A 126 -3.90 1.11 6.58
CA VAL A 126 -4.83 0.42 5.67
C VAL A 126 -6.24 1.03 5.78
N VAL A 127 -6.75 1.26 6.99
CA VAL A 127 -8.06 1.92 7.19
C VAL A 127 -8.08 3.32 6.57
N ILE A 128 -7.03 4.11 6.76
CA ILE A 128 -6.92 5.46 6.18
C ILE A 128 -6.97 5.38 4.65
N HIS A 129 -6.14 4.54 4.02
CA HIS A 129 -6.14 4.39 2.55
C HIS A 129 -7.52 3.98 2.02
N LYS A 130 -8.22 3.11 2.74
CA LYS A 130 -9.54 2.60 2.36
C LYS A 130 -10.62 3.67 2.45
N LEU A 131 -10.62 4.49 3.50
CA LEU A 131 -11.54 5.60 3.65
C LEU A 131 -11.32 6.70 2.61
N VAL A 132 -10.05 7.00 2.31
CA VAL A 132 -9.67 7.95 1.25
C VAL A 132 -10.12 7.45 -0.13
N ALA A 133 -9.94 6.16 -0.43
CA ALA A 133 -10.41 5.57 -1.68
C ALA A 133 -11.94 5.50 -1.78
N GLY A 134 -12.62 5.19 -0.67
CA GLY A 134 -14.08 5.32 -0.51
C GLY A 134 -14.94 4.45 -1.43
N ARG A 135 -14.41 3.37 -2.04
CA ARG A 135 -15.22 2.47 -2.87
C ARG A 135 -16.09 1.59 -1.97
N PRO A 136 -17.25 1.07 -2.45
CA PRO A 136 -18.12 0.21 -1.63
C PRO A 136 -17.41 -0.96 -0.96
N ARG A 137 -16.46 -1.60 -1.67
CA ARG A 137 -15.65 -2.71 -1.12
C ARG A 137 -14.68 -2.24 -0.03
N ASP A 138 -14.19 -1.00 -0.12
CA ASP A 138 -13.27 -0.46 0.87
C ASP A 138 -13.96 -0.28 2.22
N HIS A 139 -15.27 0.04 2.25
CA HIS A 139 -16.02 0.12 3.51
C HIS A 139 -16.15 -1.23 4.21
N GLU A 140 -16.36 -2.31 3.45
CA GLU A 140 -16.42 -3.67 4.00
C GLU A 140 -15.02 -4.13 4.48
N ASP A 141 -13.96 -3.79 3.75
CA ASP A 141 -12.57 -4.00 4.18
C ASP A 141 -12.32 -3.28 5.53
N VAL A 142 -12.74 -2.02 5.68
CA VAL A 142 -12.60 -1.26 6.94
C VAL A 142 -13.35 -1.94 8.08
N LYS A 143 -14.62 -2.32 7.91
CA LYS A 143 -15.39 -3.01 8.96
C LYS A 143 -14.71 -4.28 9.43
N GLY A 144 -14.22 -5.10 8.50
CA GLY A 144 -13.50 -6.34 8.82
C GLY A 144 -12.24 -6.06 9.64
N ILE A 145 -11.48 -5.03 9.28
CA ILE A 145 -10.27 -4.63 10.03
C ILE A 145 -10.64 -4.14 11.43
N LEU A 146 -11.64 -3.27 11.56
CA LEU A 146 -12.07 -2.74 12.86
C LEU A 146 -12.57 -3.83 13.82
N ALA A 147 -13.29 -4.83 13.29
CA ALA A 147 -13.81 -5.94 14.09
C ALA A 147 -12.71 -6.88 14.59
N GLN A 148 -11.65 -7.08 13.80
CA GLN A 148 -10.55 -8.00 14.14
C GLN A 148 -9.42 -7.34 14.93
N ASN A 149 -9.35 -6.01 14.94
CA ASN A 149 -8.29 -5.24 15.58
C ASN A 149 -8.91 -4.23 16.58
N PRO A 150 -9.29 -4.65 17.80
CA PRO A 150 -9.97 -3.77 18.75
C PRO A 150 -9.05 -2.67 19.30
N ASP A 151 -7.73 -2.88 19.29
CA ASP A 151 -6.71 -2.01 19.89
C ASP A 151 -6.07 -1.03 18.89
N LEU A 152 -6.76 -0.69 17.80
CA LEU A 152 -6.26 0.30 16.83
C LEU A 152 -6.06 1.67 17.49
N ASP A 153 -5.00 2.37 17.05
CA ASP A 153 -4.74 3.75 17.48
C ASP A 153 -5.74 4.72 16.82
N GLU A 154 -6.91 4.87 17.43
CA GLU A 154 -7.95 5.78 16.93
C GLU A 154 -7.51 7.24 16.94
N ALA A 155 -6.61 7.65 17.83
CA ALA A 155 -6.10 9.02 17.85
C ALA A 155 -5.24 9.31 16.61
N TYR A 156 -4.41 8.33 16.20
CA TYR A 156 -3.66 8.39 14.95
C TYR A 156 -4.58 8.42 13.72
N LEU A 157 -5.60 7.54 13.69
CA LEU A 157 -6.58 7.49 12.61
C LEU A 157 -7.29 8.83 12.44
N ARG A 158 -7.90 9.34 13.51
CA ARG A 158 -8.66 10.60 13.49
C ARG A 158 -7.81 11.77 13.03
N ARG A 159 -6.58 11.88 13.55
CA ARG A 159 -5.66 12.95 13.15
C ARG A 159 -5.47 12.99 11.63
N TRP A 160 -5.15 11.86 11.00
CA TRP A 160 -4.89 11.84 9.56
C TRP A 160 -6.17 11.92 8.73
N LEU A 161 -7.26 11.33 9.20
CA LEU A 161 -8.56 11.44 8.55
C LEU A 161 -9.08 12.88 8.57
N ASP A 162 -8.83 13.65 9.63
CA ASP A 162 -9.13 15.08 9.68
C ASP A 162 -8.30 15.86 8.65
N ASP A 163 -6.97 15.65 8.62
CA ASP A 163 -6.08 16.28 7.64
C ASP A 163 -6.51 15.98 6.19
N PHE A 164 -6.87 14.72 5.89
CA PHE A 164 -7.38 14.33 4.58
C PHE A 164 -8.79 14.83 4.30
N SER A 165 -9.64 14.93 5.32
CA SER A 165 -11.00 15.48 5.18
C SER A 165 -10.94 16.93 4.71
N ASP A 166 -10.07 17.72 5.33
CA ASP A 166 -9.84 19.12 4.97
C ASP A 166 -9.24 19.24 3.56
N ALA A 167 -8.23 18.42 3.23
CA ALA A 167 -7.56 18.47 1.94
C ALA A 167 -8.47 18.05 0.76
N LEU A 168 -9.35 17.06 0.98
CA LEU A 168 -10.19 16.48 -0.07
C LEU A 168 -11.63 17.05 -0.08
N GLY A 169 -12.02 17.81 0.94
CA GLY A 169 -13.40 18.28 1.11
C GLY A 169 -14.39 17.14 1.31
N GLN A 170 -13.97 16.06 1.98
CA GLN A 170 -14.80 14.87 2.24
C GLN A 170 -14.87 14.58 3.74
N PRO A 171 -16.01 14.12 4.27
CA PRO A 171 -16.16 13.86 5.71
C PRO A 171 -15.60 12.47 6.09
N LEU A 172 -14.28 12.29 6.02
CA LEU A 172 -13.66 10.97 6.23
C LEU A 172 -13.72 10.53 7.69
N THR A 173 -13.58 11.46 8.63
CA THR A 173 -13.71 11.19 10.07
C THR A 173 -15.14 10.77 10.45
N ASP A 174 -16.15 11.44 9.90
CA ASP A 174 -17.56 11.03 10.11
C ASP A 174 -17.82 9.63 9.54
N ARG A 175 -17.29 9.33 8.34
CA ARG A 175 -17.40 7.98 7.75
C ARG A 175 -16.74 6.92 8.63
N PHE A 176 -15.59 7.22 9.22
CA PHE A 176 -14.93 6.33 10.16
C PHE A 176 -15.81 6.06 11.38
N ASP A 177 -16.41 7.10 11.97
CA ASP A 177 -17.29 6.99 13.12
C ASP A 177 -18.54 6.15 12.83
N ASP A 178 -19.15 6.36 11.67
CA ASP A 178 -20.31 5.57 11.21
C ASP A 178 -19.96 4.09 11.07
N LEU A 179 -18.79 3.76 10.52
CA LEU A 179 -18.35 2.37 10.37
C LEU A 179 -17.97 1.76 11.71
N ARG A 180 -17.30 2.50 12.58
CA ARG A 180 -16.90 2.05 13.92
C ARG A 180 -18.09 1.75 14.82
N ALA A 181 -19.18 2.50 14.70
CA ALA A 181 -20.43 2.24 15.43
C ALA A 181 -21.15 0.94 15.01
N GLN A 182 -20.77 0.35 13.87
CA GLN A 182 -21.37 -0.88 13.33
C GLN A 182 -20.58 -2.15 13.67
N THR A 183 -19.40 -2.02 14.28
CA THR A 183 -18.46 -3.13 14.60
C THR A 183 -18.33 -3.32 16.09
#